data_AF-A0A938JYW6-F1
#
_entry.id   AF-A0A938JYW6-F1
#
_cell.length_a   1.000
_cell.length_b   1.000
_cell.length_c   1.000
_cell.angle_alpha   90.00
_cell.angle_beta   90.00
_cell.angle_gamma   90.00
#
_symmetry.space_group_name_H-M   'P 1'
#
loop_
_entity.id
_entity.type
_entity.pdbx_description
1 polymer ?
#
loop_
_entity_poly.entity_id
_entity_poly.type
_entity_poly.pdbx_seq_one_letter_code
_entity_poly.pdbx_strand_id
1 'polypeptide(L)'
;MATTYESATNDLVEAIGRAIEPWLVRIAVDTFAAERGSVSPEFRQVAQDAAREGGEWVLARLQATLRVDVDAQRVNPLQTLRDAVRFPTRVLWDAGVAAKVRDEYDEKINPEDIYGIGPAHWTDIDESLTEPGIVWGAAKASTVLQRRRAEGKLDPT
;
A
#
# COMPACT_ATOMS: atom_id res chain seq x y z
N MET A 1 -8.27 27.10 0.56
CA MET A 1 -8.07 26.66 -0.84
C MET A 1 -8.81 25.34 -1.03
N ALA A 2 -9.52 25.15 -2.13
CA ALA A 2 -10.15 23.86 -2.39
C ALA A 2 -9.07 22.80 -2.64
N THR A 3 -9.18 21.63 -2.01
CA THR A 3 -8.25 20.52 -2.22
C THR A 3 -8.28 20.08 -3.68
N THR A 4 -7.13 20.15 -4.36
CA THR A 4 -7.01 19.67 -5.74
C THR A 4 -6.63 18.21 -5.75
N TYR A 5 -6.82 17.53 -6.89
CA TYR A 5 -6.32 16.16 -7.07
C TYR A 5 -4.81 16.07 -6.86
N GLU A 6 -4.07 17.08 -7.31
CA GLU A 6 -2.62 17.15 -7.16
C GLU A 6 -2.20 17.29 -5.70
N SER A 7 -2.79 18.24 -4.95
CA SER A 7 -2.45 18.43 -3.53
C SER A 7 -2.79 17.18 -2.72
N ALA A 8 -3.98 16.59 -2.92
CA ALA A 8 -4.36 15.36 -2.24
C ALA A 8 -3.47 14.16 -2.58
N THR A 9 -2.95 14.10 -3.81
CA THR A 9 -2.00 13.07 -4.23
C THR A 9 -0.67 13.24 -3.52
N ASN A 10 -0.14 14.46 -3.42
CA ASN A 10 1.09 14.74 -2.70
C ASN A 10 0.94 14.39 -1.21
N ASP A 11 -0.15 14.81 -0.58
CA ASP A 11 -0.44 14.53 0.83
C ASP A 11 -0.51 13.02 1.11
N LEU A 12 -1.18 12.26 0.23
CA LEU A 12 -1.27 10.80 0.35
C LEU A 12 0.10 10.13 0.18
N VAL A 13 0.89 10.52 -0.82
CA VAL A 13 2.22 9.95 -1.06
C VAL A 13 3.16 10.25 0.10
N GLU A 14 3.10 11.46 0.66
CA GLU A 14 3.90 11.85 1.82
C GLU A 14 3.51 11.05 3.08
N ALA A 15 2.20 10.87 3.32
CA ALA A 15 1.71 10.06 4.42
C ALA A 15 2.13 8.59 4.29
N ILE A 16 2.01 8.01 3.08
CA ILE A 16 2.50 6.65 2.80
C ILE A 16 4.01 6.56 3.04
N GLY A 17 4.79 7.55 2.59
CA GLY A 17 6.24 7.56 2.77
C GLY A 17 6.68 7.50 4.23
N ARG A 18 5.91 8.10 5.15
CA ARG A 18 6.16 8.01 6.59
C ARG A 18 5.76 6.65 7.19
N ALA A 19 4.71 6.03 6.67
CA ALA A 19 4.11 4.83 7.25
C ALA A 19 4.69 3.52 6.70
N ILE A 20 5.18 3.52 5.45
CA ILE A 20 5.47 2.28 4.72
C ILE A 20 6.59 1.45 5.36
N GLU A 21 7.75 2.04 5.64
CA GLU A 21 8.88 1.27 6.18
C GLU A 21 8.58 0.72 7.59
N PRO A 22 8.07 1.53 8.54
CA PRO A 22 7.71 1.00 9.86
C PRO A 22 6.69 -0.13 9.78
N TRP A 23 5.71 -0.04 8.88
CA TRP A 23 4.72 -1.10 8.67
C TRP A 23 5.34 -2.37 8.10
N LEU A 24 6.16 -2.28 7.05
CA LEU A 24 6.82 -3.45 6.45
C LEU A 24 7.72 -4.19 7.46
N VAL A 25 8.44 -3.45 8.30
CA VAL A 25 9.22 -4.04 9.41
C VAL A 25 8.29 -4.73 10.40
N ARG A 26 7.21 -4.05 10.81
CA ARG A 26 6.25 -4.59 11.79
C ARG A 26 5.66 -5.92 11.32
N ILE A 27 5.17 -6.02 10.09
CA ILE A 27 4.55 -7.26 9.60
C ILE A 27 5.55 -8.41 9.45
N ALA A 28 6.80 -8.15 9.08
CA ALA A 28 7.84 -9.17 9.05
C ALA A 28 8.18 -9.67 10.46
N VAL A 29 8.41 -8.74 11.39
CA VAL A 29 8.78 -9.04 12.78
C VAL A 29 7.67 -9.78 13.49
N ASP A 30 6.43 -9.33 13.37
CA ASP A 30 5.27 -9.94 14.03
C ASP A 30 4.99 -11.34 13.48
N THR A 31 5.11 -11.53 12.16
CA THR A 31 4.93 -12.85 11.53
C THR A 31 6.04 -13.82 11.95
N PHE A 32 7.30 -13.37 11.96
CA PHE A 32 8.41 -14.18 12.43
C PHE A 32 8.28 -14.55 13.91
N ALA A 33 7.94 -13.58 14.77
CA ALA A 33 7.75 -13.78 16.20
C ALA A 33 6.59 -14.74 16.50
N ALA A 34 5.50 -14.68 15.73
CA ALA A 34 4.37 -15.58 15.89
C ALA A 34 4.77 -17.05 15.68
N GLU A 35 5.73 -17.35 14.79
CA GLU A 35 6.22 -18.71 14.56
C GLU A 35 7.38 -19.09 15.49
N ARG A 36 8.34 -18.18 15.72
CA ARG A 36 9.62 -18.46 16.39
C ARG A 36 9.67 -18.00 17.85
N GLY A 37 8.64 -17.31 18.33
CA GLY A 37 8.49 -16.80 19.70
C GLY A 37 9.29 -15.54 20.02
N SER A 38 10.47 -15.33 19.40
CA SER A 38 11.28 -14.13 19.59
C SER A 38 12.02 -13.74 18.31
N VAL A 39 12.43 -12.47 18.22
CA VAL A 39 13.11 -11.91 17.04
C VAL A 39 14.52 -11.50 17.41
N SER A 40 15.52 -12.01 16.69
CA SER A 40 16.92 -11.63 16.90
C SER A 40 17.23 -10.24 16.31
N PRO A 41 18.26 -9.54 16.81
CA PRO A 41 18.70 -8.28 16.22
C PRO A 41 19.07 -8.41 14.73
N GLU A 42 19.65 -9.55 14.33
CA GLU A 42 20.06 -9.81 12.94
C GLU A 42 18.84 -9.91 12.02
N PHE A 43 17.79 -10.65 12.42
CA PHE A 43 16.56 -10.70 11.64
C PHE A 43 15.89 -9.33 11.54
N ARG A 44 15.87 -8.57 12.64
CA ARG A 44 15.31 -7.20 12.64
C ARG A 44 16.06 -6.30 11.65
N GLN A 45 17.38 -6.40 11.58
CA GLN A 45 18.19 -5.64 10.64
C GLN A 45 17.86 -6.03 9.19
N VAL A 46 17.77 -7.33 8.88
CA VAL A 46 17.38 -7.81 7.55
C VAL A 46 15.98 -7.32 7.16
N ALA A 47 15.03 -7.35 8.09
CA ALA A 47 13.68 -6.81 7.87
C ALA A 47 13.69 -5.30 7.60
N GLN A 48 14.52 -4.53 8.31
CA GLN A 48 14.68 -3.09 8.10
C GLN A 48 15.28 -2.76 6.73
N ASP A 49 16.28 -3.51 6.28
CA ASP A 49 16.90 -3.29 4.97
C ASP A 49 15.93 -3.64 3.83
N ALA A 50 15.18 -4.74 3.96
CA ALA A 50 14.13 -5.07 3.00
C ALA A 50 12.96 -4.06 3.02
N ALA A 51 12.61 -3.52 4.19
CA ALA A 51 11.59 -2.49 4.31
C ALA A 51 12.00 -1.18 3.65
N ARG A 52 13.28 -0.78 3.75
CA ARG A 52 13.83 0.38 3.04
C ARG A 52 13.73 0.21 1.53
N GLU A 53 14.18 -0.94 1.01
CA GLU A 53 14.03 -1.29 -0.42
C GLU A 53 12.55 -1.26 -0.85
N GLY A 54 11.66 -1.79 -0.01
CA GLY A 54 10.22 -1.78 -0.25
C GLY A 54 9.60 -0.38 -0.24
N GLY A 55 10.00 0.48 0.70
CA GLY A 55 9.57 1.87 0.80
C GLY A 55 9.97 2.67 -0.45
N GLU A 56 11.24 2.57 -0.86
CA GLU A 56 11.73 3.19 -2.09
C GLU A 56 10.96 2.72 -3.32
N TRP A 57 10.71 1.41 -3.43
CA TRP A 57 9.92 0.85 -4.52
C TRP A 57 8.48 1.36 -4.55
N VAL A 58 7.82 1.40 -3.39
CA VAL A 58 6.44 1.91 -3.25
C VAL A 58 6.37 3.36 -3.71
N LEU A 59 7.25 4.21 -3.20
CA LEU A 59 7.25 5.63 -3.53
C LEU A 59 7.52 5.87 -5.02
N ALA A 60 8.50 5.18 -5.60
CA ALA A 60 8.78 5.25 -7.03
C ALA A 60 7.57 4.84 -7.87
N ARG A 61 6.90 3.74 -7.49
CA ARG A 61 5.71 3.25 -8.21
C ARG A 61 4.51 4.18 -8.07
N LEU A 62 4.26 4.73 -6.87
CA LEU A 62 3.18 5.69 -6.67
C LEU A 62 3.43 6.97 -7.47
N GLN A 63 4.66 7.48 -7.47
CA GLN A 63 5.00 8.64 -8.30
C GLN A 63 4.81 8.37 -9.79
N ALA A 64 5.22 7.19 -10.27
CA ALA A 64 5.05 6.82 -11.67
C ALA A 64 3.57 6.65 -12.07
N THR A 65 2.72 6.17 -11.16
CA THR A 65 1.33 5.83 -11.47
C THR A 65 0.37 7.00 -11.24
N LEU A 66 0.56 7.77 -10.17
CA LEU A 66 -0.35 8.86 -9.80
C LEU A 66 -0.07 10.18 -10.52
N ARG A 67 1.10 10.30 -11.17
CA ARG A 67 1.40 11.42 -12.09
C ARG A 67 0.76 11.27 -13.48
N VAL A 68 0.27 10.08 -13.81
CA VAL A 68 -0.49 9.85 -15.04
C VAL A 68 -1.85 10.54 -14.92
N ASP A 69 -2.42 11.00 -16.03
CA ASP A 69 -3.76 11.58 -16.06
C ASP A 69 -4.79 10.66 -15.38
N VAL A 70 -5.70 11.26 -14.60
CA VAL A 70 -6.67 10.55 -13.76
C VAL A 70 -7.52 9.52 -14.52
N ASP A 71 -7.82 9.77 -15.79
CA ASP A 71 -8.61 8.85 -16.64
C ASP A 71 -7.78 7.66 -17.17
N ALA A 72 -6.45 7.79 -17.19
CA ALA A 72 -5.53 6.73 -17.59
C ALA A 72 -4.95 5.94 -16.39
N GLN A 73 -5.23 6.35 -15.15
CA GLN A 73 -4.79 5.64 -13.95
C GLN A 73 -5.55 4.33 -13.75
N ARG A 74 -4.83 3.21 -13.89
CA ARG A 74 -5.36 1.86 -13.64
C ARG A 74 -4.98 1.29 -12.27
N VAL A 75 -4.03 1.92 -11.56
CA VAL A 75 -3.47 1.41 -10.31
C VAL A 75 -4.06 2.16 -9.12
N ASN A 76 -4.50 1.40 -8.11
CA ASN A 76 -4.94 1.91 -6.82
C ASN A 76 -3.72 1.97 -5.86
N PRO A 77 -3.48 3.09 -5.15
CA PRO A 77 -2.48 3.17 -4.10
C PRO A 77 -2.45 1.97 -3.14
N LEU A 78 -3.60 1.47 -2.71
CA LEU A 78 -3.69 0.31 -1.81
C LEU A 78 -3.21 -0.98 -2.46
N GLN A 79 -3.39 -1.13 -3.79
CA GLN A 79 -2.84 -2.27 -4.51
C GLN A 79 -1.31 -2.22 -4.53
N THR A 80 -0.71 -1.05 -4.73
CA THR A 80 0.76 -0.90 -4.64
C THR A 80 1.28 -1.31 -3.27
N LEU A 81 0.54 -1.04 -2.20
CA LEU A 81 0.92 -1.41 -0.83
C LEU A 81 0.78 -2.92 -0.60
N ARG A 82 -0.24 -3.56 -1.18
CA ARG A 82 -0.34 -5.03 -1.24
C ARG A 82 0.82 -5.64 -2.00
N ASP A 83 1.17 -5.12 -3.18
CA ASP A 83 2.29 -5.62 -3.98
C ASP A 83 3.64 -5.48 -3.25
N ALA A 84 3.74 -4.59 -2.26
CA ALA A 84 4.94 -4.38 -1.45
C ALA A 84 5.14 -5.47 -0.39
N VAL A 85 4.15 -6.31 -0.07
CA VAL A 85 4.35 -7.40 0.89
C VAL A 85 5.31 -8.48 0.40
N ARG A 86 5.68 -8.46 -0.88
CA ARG A 86 6.75 -9.33 -1.40
C ARG A 86 8.11 -9.11 -0.71
N PHE A 87 8.38 -7.90 -0.21
CA PHE A 87 9.63 -7.60 0.50
C PHE A 87 9.72 -8.32 1.85
N PRO A 88 8.74 -8.19 2.77
CA PRO A 88 8.73 -8.98 4.00
C PRO A 88 8.52 -10.47 3.72
N THR A 89 7.78 -10.85 2.68
CA THR A 89 7.62 -12.26 2.27
C THR A 89 8.96 -12.90 1.93
N ARG A 90 9.83 -12.22 1.17
CA ARG A 90 11.19 -12.70 0.86
C ARG A 90 12.00 -12.93 2.15
N VAL A 91 11.97 -11.98 3.07
CA VAL A 91 12.69 -12.08 4.35
C VAL A 91 12.20 -13.27 5.19
N LEU A 92 10.89 -13.45 5.29
CA LEU A 92 10.28 -14.55 6.03
C LEU A 92 10.61 -15.91 5.39
N TRP A 93 10.53 -15.98 4.07
CA TRP A 93 10.85 -17.17 3.29
C TRP A 93 12.30 -17.59 3.47
N ASP A 94 13.24 -16.65 3.32
CA ASP A 94 14.68 -16.91 3.47
C ASP A 94 15.04 -17.30 4.92
N ALA A 95 14.26 -16.84 5.89
CA ALA A 95 14.38 -17.24 7.30
C ALA A 95 13.68 -18.59 7.63
N GLY A 96 13.10 -19.26 6.63
CA GLY A 96 12.45 -20.55 6.78
C GLY A 96 11.14 -20.52 7.56
N VAL A 97 10.42 -19.39 7.55
CA VAL A 97 9.07 -19.27 8.13
C VAL A 97 8.09 -20.05 7.25
N ALA A 98 7.30 -20.93 7.86
CA ALA A 98 6.32 -21.75 7.16
C ALA A 98 5.18 -20.90 6.59
N ALA A 99 4.77 -21.16 5.34
CA ALA A 99 3.61 -20.50 4.76
C ALA A 99 2.35 -20.80 5.58
N LYS A 100 1.42 -19.83 5.64
CA LYS A 100 0.16 -20.01 6.36
C LYS A 100 -0.85 -20.74 5.48
N VAL A 101 -1.72 -21.53 6.10
CA VAL A 101 -2.94 -22.00 5.44
C VAL A 101 -3.87 -20.80 5.28
N ARG A 102 -4.22 -20.45 4.05
CA ARG A 102 -5.08 -19.31 3.72
C ARG A 102 -6.44 -19.79 3.22
N ASP A 103 -7.43 -18.91 3.29
CA ASP A 103 -8.73 -19.17 2.68
C ASP A 103 -8.62 -19.22 1.15
N GLU A 104 -9.41 -20.09 0.50
CA GLU A 104 -9.34 -20.28 -0.96
C GLU A 104 -9.61 -19.00 -1.75
N TYR A 105 -10.43 -18.08 -1.22
CA TYR A 105 -10.71 -16.80 -1.87
C TYR A 105 -9.47 -15.90 -1.82
N ASP A 106 -8.83 -15.82 -0.65
CA ASP A 106 -7.64 -15.01 -0.40
C ASP A 106 -6.45 -15.47 -1.26
N GLU A 107 -6.28 -16.78 -1.43
CA GLU A 107 -5.27 -17.36 -2.33
C GLU A 107 -5.52 -17.01 -3.80
N LYS A 108 -6.79 -16.95 -4.23
CA LYS A 108 -7.14 -16.59 -5.62
C LYS A 108 -6.89 -15.13 -5.93
N ILE A 109 -7.19 -14.24 -4.99
CA ILE A 109 -7.09 -12.79 -5.25
C ILE A 109 -5.67 -12.24 -5.06
N ASN A 110 -4.86 -12.86 -4.19
CA ASN A 110 -3.47 -12.46 -3.91
C ASN A 110 -2.57 -13.71 -3.77
N PRO A 111 -2.27 -14.43 -4.87
CA PRO A 111 -1.55 -15.70 -4.80
C PRO A 111 -0.11 -15.57 -4.30
N GLU A 112 0.51 -14.41 -4.49
CA GLU A 112 1.87 -14.10 -4.01
C GLU A 112 1.96 -13.81 -2.50
N ASP A 113 0.85 -13.52 -1.82
CA ASP A 113 0.84 -13.22 -0.38
C ASP A 113 0.76 -14.51 0.48
N ILE A 114 1.76 -15.37 0.37
CA ILE A 114 1.75 -16.70 1.02
C ILE A 114 1.65 -16.67 2.56
N TYR A 115 1.84 -15.50 3.18
CA TYR A 115 1.73 -15.31 4.63
C TYR A 115 0.44 -14.58 5.06
N GLY A 116 -0.39 -14.14 4.11
CA GLY A 116 -1.62 -13.40 4.37
C GLY A 116 -1.36 -12.10 5.14
N ILE A 117 -0.33 -11.36 4.74
CA ILE A 117 0.15 -10.14 5.41
C ILE A 117 -0.17 -8.86 4.62
N GLY A 118 -0.86 -8.99 3.48
CA GLY A 118 -1.38 -7.89 2.67
C GLY A 118 -2.42 -7.04 3.42
N PRO A 119 -2.39 -5.71 3.30
CA PRO A 119 -3.37 -4.84 3.93
C PRO A 119 -4.71 -4.90 3.18
N ALA A 120 -5.81 -5.06 3.92
CA ALA A 120 -7.17 -4.92 3.41
C ALA A 120 -7.61 -3.45 3.42
N HIS A 121 -7.17 -2.68 4.42
CA HIS A 121 -7.55 -1.30 4.70
C HIS A 121 -6.33 -0.42 5.01
N TRP A 122 -6.54 0.90 4.98
CA TRP A 122 -5.51 1.89 5.35
C TRP A 122 -4.99 1.71 6.78
N THR A 123 -5.89 1.38 7.70
CA THR A 123 -5.60 1.18 9.12
C THR A 123 -4.74 -0.04 9.41
N ASP A 124 -4.67 -1.02 8.49
CA ASP A 124 -3.77 -2.17 8.63
C ASP A 124 -2.30 -1.74 8.51
N ILE A 125 -2.06 -0.61 7.84
CA ILE A 125 -0.75 0.00 7.62
C ILE A 125 -0.48 1.02 8.72
N ASP A 126 -1.32 2.05 8.82
CA ASP A 126 -1.24 3.09 9.83
C ASP A 126 -2.54 3.91 9.86
N GLU A 127 -3.02 4.26 11.06
CA GLU A 127 -4.25 5.06 11.21
C GLU A 127 -4.16 6.41 10.49
N SER A 128 -2.96 7.00 10.42
CA SER A 128 -2.71 8.29 9.76
C SER A 128 -2.97 8.28 8.25
N LEU A 129 -3.11 7.11 7.63
CA LEU A 129 -3.42 7.00 6.19
C LEU A 129 -4.91 7.11 5.87
N THR A 130 -5.79 6.99 6.87
CA THR A 130 -7.24 6.96 6.65
C THR A 130 -7.74 8.24 6.00
N GLU A 131 -7.44 9.39 6.61
CA GLU A 131 -7.91 10.69 6.12
C GLU A 131 -7.27 11.05 4.77
N PRO A 132 -5.93 10.99 4.56
CA PRO A 132 -5.33 11.21 3.26
C PRO A 132 -5.90 10.31 2.16
N GLY A 133 -6.17 9.03 2.47
CA GLY A 133 -6.78 8.09 1.54
C GLY A 133 -8.19 8.49 1.11
N ILE A 134 -9.04 8.93 2.05
CA ILE A 134 -10.39 9.41 1.77
C ILE A 134 -10.35 10.70 0.95
N VAL A 135 -9.54 11.67 1.36
CA VAL A 135 -9.39 12.98 0.68
C VAL A 135 -8.92 12.77 -0.75
N TRP A 136 -7.91 11.92 -0.98
CA TRP A 136 -7.45 11.58 -2.31
C TRP A 136 -8.54 10.94 -3.17
N GLY A 137 -9.27 9.96 -2.63
CA GLY A 137 -10.37 9.31 -3.34
C GLY A 137 -11.48 10.28 -3.75
N ALA A 138 -11.86 11.19 -2.84
CA ALA A 138 -12.85 12.23 -3.11
C ALA A 138 -12.37 13.24 -4.16
N ALA A 139 -11.11 13.69 -4.06
CA ALA A 139 -10.51 14.61 -5.03
C ALA A 139 -10.46 13.97 -6.43
N LYS A 140 -10.05 12.71 -6.53
CA LYS A 140 -10.03 11.93 -7.78
C LYS A 140 -11.41 11.85 -8.41
N ALA A 141 -12.42 11.45 -7.63
CA ALA A 141 -13.80 11.33 -8.09
C ALA A 141 -14.36 12.68 -8.55
N SER A 142 -14.12 13.75 -7.79
CA SER A 142 -14.54 15.11 -8.14
C SER A 142 -13.97 15.56 -9.48
N THR A 143 -12.67 15.35 -9.70
CA THR A 143 -12.01 15.67 -10.99
C THR A 143 -12.63 14.90 -12.15
N VAL A 144 -12.86 13.59 -12.00
CA VAL A 144 -13.51 12.79 -13.04
C VAL A 144 -14.93 13.30 -13.31
N LEU A 145 -15.75 13.54 -12.29
CA LEU A 145 -17.12 14.04 -12.45
C LEU A 145 -17.18 15.40 -13.14
N GLN A 146 -16.29 16.33 -12.76
CA GLN A 146 -16.19 17.64 -13.41
C GLN A 146 -15.87 17.51 -14.90
N ARG A 147 -14.95 16.62 -15.28
CA ARG A 147 -14.64 16.34 -16.69
C ARG A 147 -15.82 15.72 -17.43
N ARG A 148 -16.49 14.73 -16.86
CA ARG A 148 -17.65 14.09 -17.49
C ARG A 148 -18.81 15.06 -17.71
N ARG A 149 -19.01 16.03 -16.81
CA ARG A 149 -19.95 17.15 -17.04
C ARG A 149 -19.51 18.06 -18.18
N ALA A 150 -18.23 18.45 -18.22
CA ALA A 150 -17.69 19.28 -19.30
C ALA A 150 -17.76 18.59 -20.67
N GLU A 151 -17.65 17.26 -20.71
CA GLU A 151 -17.82 16.42 -21.92
C GLU A 151 -19.30 16.21 -22.31
N GLY A 152 -20.27 16.71 -21.53
CA GLY A 152 -21.70 16.49 -21.75
C GLY A 152 -22.16 15.05 -21.49
N LYS A 153 -21.36 14.23 -20.80
CA LYS A 153 -21.67 12.83 -20.45
C LYS A 153 -22.45 12.67 -19.15
N LEU A 154 -22.64 13.76 -18.41
CA LEU A 154 -23.46 13.83 -17.19
C LEU A 154 -24.35 15.06 -17.29
N ASP A 155 -25.61 14.91 -16.87
CA ASP A 155 -26.55 16.03 -16.82
C ASP A 155 -26.01 17.14 -15.90
N PRO A 156 -26.20 18.42 -16.25
CA PRO A 156 -25.91 19.52 -15.35
C PRO A 156 -26.92 19.47 -14.19
N THR A 157 -26.41 19.15 -13.00
CA THR A 157 -27.12 19.35 -11.72
C THR A 157 -27.41 20.82 -11.48
#